data_AF-A0A3N5LCA1-F1
#
_entry.id   AF-A0A3N5LCA1-F1
#
_cell.length_a   1.000
_cell.length_b   1.000
_cell.length_c   1.000
_cell.angle_alpha   90.00
_cell.angle_beta   90.00
_cell.angle_gamma   90.00
#
_symmetry.space_group_name_H-M   'P 1'
#
loop_
_entity.id
_entity.type
_entity.pdbx_description
1 polymer ?
#
loop_
_entity_poly.entity_id
_entity_poly.type
_entity_poly.pdbx_seq_one_letter_code
_entity_poly.pdbx_strand_id
1 'polypeptide(L)'
;MATLADKIVYRRWPIGVGRLIVWALAALGLALIVYRWMNGLGAVSALTDRRGWGIWISFDIMIGVAVAAGAFIVAGSVYLFNIKSLYPILKPTVLTGLIGYILAATTLLVDLGFPNRIWHLLIYWNVHSPLFEIGWCVMLYLTVLALEFSPIVFERLSWKVPLKFMRAITIPLVIVGVVLSTMHQSTLGTMLTILVTKIHPLFYSPLTPIYFFLTAVSAGIAMI
;
A
#
# COMPACT_ATOMS: atom_id res chain seq x y z
N MET A 1 15.83 -38.82 17.88
CA MET A 1 14.94 -37.80 17.28
C MET A 1 15.83 -36.75 16.61
N ALA A 2 16.15 -36.95 15.33
CA ALA A 2 16.94 -36.00 14.56
C ALA A 2 16.05 -34.84 14.14
N THR A 3 16.38 -33.65 14.62
CA THR A 3 15.69 -32.39 14.36
C THR A 3 15.73 -32.08 12.87
N LEU A 4 14.58 -31.74 12.27
CA LEU A 4 14.41 -31.29 10.87
C LEU A 4 15.30 -30.07 10.48
N ALA A 5 16.03 -29.48 11.42
CA ALA A 5 16.98 -28.40 11.24
C ALA A 5 18.28 -28.82 10.51
N ASP A 6 18.67 -30.09 10.56
CA ASP A 6 19.95 -30.57 9.98
C ASP A 6 19.93 -30.73 8.45
N LYS A 7 18.80 -30.46 7.79
CA LYS A 7 18.64 -30.52 6.33
C LYS A 7 18.49 -29.16 5.65
N ILE A 8 18.93 -28.07 6.29
CA ILE A 8 18.99 -26.76 5.62
C ILE A 8 20.29 -26.69 4.80
N VAL A 9 20.22 -27.11 3.54
CA VAL A 9 21.32 -26.96 2.59
C VAL A 9 21.38 -25.49 2.16
N TYR A 10 22.26 -24.72 2.77
CA TYR A 10 22.56 -23.36 2.31
C TYR A 10 23.17 -23.42 0.91
N ARG A 11 22.54 -22.74 -0.05
CA ARG A 11 23.00 -22.70 -1.44
C ARG A 11 24.42 -22.12 -1.51
N ARG A 12 25.33 -22.81 -2.20
CA ARG A 12 26.77 -22.50 -2.32
C ARG A 12 27.07 -21.16 -3.01
N TRP A 13 26.11 -20.60 -3.77
CA TRP A 13 26.19 -19.28 -4.40
C TRP A 13 25.15 -18.33 -3.79
N PRO A 14 25.55 -17.12 -3.36
CA PRO A 14 24.64 -16.16 -2.74
C PRO A 14 23.63 -15.56 -3.74
N ILE A 15 23.80 -15.80 -5.04
CA ILE A 15 22.93 -15.26 -6.09
C ILE A 15 22.33 -16.42 -6.89
N GLY A 16 21.03 -16.65 -6.70
CA GLY A 16 20.27 -17.59 -7.52
C GLY A 16 19.75 -16.96 -8.79
N VAL A 17 19.42 -17.78 -9.81
CA VAL A 17 18.76 -17.34 -11.06
C VAL A 17 17.54 -16.47 -10.78
N GLY A 18 16.70 -16.84 -9.81
CA GLY A 18 15.54 -16.04 -9.41
C GLY A 18 15.91 -14.64 -8.86
N ARG A 19 17.01 -14.52 -8.10
CA ARG A 19 17.49 -13.20 -7.65
C ARG A 19 17.94 -12.36 -8.84
N LEU A 20 18.71 -12.95 -9.76
CA LEU A 20 19.16 -12.25 -10.98
C LEU A 20 17.98 -11.71 -11.80
N ILE A 21 16.93 -12.51 -11.98
CA ILE A 21 15.72 -12.08 -12.68
C ILE A 21 15.08 -10.87 -11.97
N VAL A 22 14.92 -10.94 -10.64
CA VAL A 22 14.36 -9.82 -9.87
C VAL A 22 15.24 -8.57 -9.99
N TRP A 23 16.55 -8.70 -9.89
CA TRP A 23 17.49 -7.58 -10.05
C TRP A 23 17.44 -6.98 -11.46
N ALA A 24 17.36 -7.82 -12.49
CA ALA A 24 17.25 -7.37 -13.88
C ALA A 24 15.92 -6.62 -14.12
N LEU A 25 14.80 -7.14 -13.60
CA LEU A 25 13.50 -6.47 -13.68
C LEU A 25 13.49 -5.16 -12.90
N ALA A 26 14.10 -5.12 -11.72
CA ALA A 26 14.23 -3.90 -10.92
C ALA A 26 15.07 -2.83 -11.64
N ALA A 27 16.20 -3.23 -12.25
CA ALA A 27 17.04 -2.33 -13.05
C ALA A 27 16.30 -1.81 -14.29
N LEU A 28 15.55 -2.66 -14.98
CA LEU A 28 14.70 -2.27 -16.10
C LEU A 28 13.61 -1.28 -15.66
N GLY A 29 12.92 -1.56 -14.55
CA GLY A 29 11.92 -0.66 -13.97
C GLY A 29 12.50 0.70 -13.61
N LEU A 30 13.69 0.73 -12.98
CA LEU A 30 14.39 1.98 -12.67
C LEU A 30 14.74 2.77 -13.95
N ALA A 31 15.24 2.09 -14.98
CA ALA A 31 15.55 2.72 -16.27
C ALA A 31 14.30 3.35 -16.92
N LEU A 32 13.16 2.65 -16.86
CA LEU A 32 11.88 3.17 -17.37
C LEU A 32 11.38 4.37 -16.57
N ILE A 33 11.56 4.38 -15.24
CA ILE A 33 11.22 5.54 -14.40
C ILE A 33 12.04 6.77 -14.79
N VAL A 34 13.36 6.59 -14.98
CA VAL A 34 14.24 7.69 -15.42
C VAL A 34 13.82 8.18 -16.81
N TYR A 35 13.57 7.26 -17.74
CA TYR A 35 13.11 7.60 -19.09
C TYR A 35 11.78 8.37 -19.08
N ARG A 36 10.84 7.96 -18.21
CA ARG A 36 9.56 8.66 -17.97
C ARG A 36 9.75 10.08 -17.49
N TRP A 37 10.67 10.32 -16.55
CA TRP A 37 10.90 11.68 -16.03
C TRP A 37 11.59 12.59 -17.05
N MET A 38 12.43 12.03 -17.93
CA MET A 38 13.09 12.79 -18.99
C MET A 38 12.17 13.13 -20.17
N ASN A 39 11.32 12.20 -20.59
CA ASN A 39 10.52 12.32 -21.82
C ASN A 39 9.02 12.58 -21.57
N GLY A 40 8.61 12.62 -20.30
CA GLY A 40 7.22 12.83 -19.90
C GLY A 40 6.36 11.56 -19.90
N LEU A 41 5.12 11.70 -19.43
CA LEU A 41 4.17 10.60 -19.29
C LEU A 41 3.86 9.92 -20.63
N GLY A 42 3.65 10.69 -21.71
CA GLY A 42 3.25 10.13 -23.02
C GLY A 42 4.29 9.23 -23.69
N ALA A 43 5.57 9.34 -23.30
CA ALA A 43 6.64 8.52 -23.87
C ALA A 43 6.63 7.07 -23.37
N VAL A 44 6.06 6.83 -22.19
CA VAL A 44 6.06 5.51 -21.52
C VAL A 44 4.64 5.00 -21.30
N SER A 45 3.68 5.91 -21.25
CA SER A 45 2.28 5.60 -21.06
C SER A 45 1.51 5.81 -22.37
N ALA A 46 0.71 4.83 -22.78
CA ALA A 46 -0.21 4.95 -23.92
C ALA A 46 -1.48 5.73 -23.52
N LEU A 47 -1.34 6.74 -22.65
CA LEU A 47 -2.43 7.57 -22.16
C LEU A 47 -2.84 8.60 -23.21
N THR A 48 -4.11 8.99 -23.18
CA THR A 48 -4.67 10.03 -24.05
C THR A 48 -5.45 11.02 -23.20
N ASP A 49 -5.73 12.22 -23.70
CA ASP A 49 -6.55 13.22 -22.98
C ASP A 49 -7.95 12.70 -22.63
N ARG A 50 -8.43 11.70 -23.37
CA ARG A 50 -9.70 11.03 -23.07
C ARG A 50 -9.57 10.03 -21.91
N ARG A 51 -8.41 9.38 -21.76
CA ARG A 51 -8.13 8.31 -20.79
C ARG A 51 -6.80 8.56 -20.08
N GLY A 52 -6.83 9.43 -19.05
CA GLY A 52 -5.65 9.89 -18.33
C GLY A 52 -5.11 8.96 -17.23
N TRP A 53 -5.84 7.91 -16.85
CA TRP A 53 -5.40 6.95 -15.82
C TRP A 53 -4.91 5.62 -16.42
N GLY A 54 -5.58 5.16 -17.48
CA GLY A 54 -5.21 3.94 -18.21
C GLY A 54 -5.02 2.73 -17.30
N ILE A 55 -4.09 1.85 -17.68
CA ILE A 55 -3.74 0.66 -16.90
C ILE A 55 -2.86 0.98 -15.69
N TRP A 56 -2.15 2.12 -15.70
CA TRP A 56 -1.19 2.48 -14.66
C TRP A 56 -1.90 2.60 -13.31
N ILE A 57 -2.73 3.64 -13.15
CA ILE A 57 -3.52 3.90 -11.92
C ILE A 57 -4.48 2.76 -11.57
N SER A 58 -5.02 2.07 -12.59
CA SER A 58 -5.92 0.93 -12.36
C SER A 58 -5.21 -0.28 -11.76
N PHE A 59 -3.98 -0.56 -12.15
CA PHE A 59 -3.25 -1.71 -11.63
C PHE A 59 -2.56 -1.38 -10.31
N ASP A 60 -1.84 -0.26 -10.22
CA ASP A 60 -1.02 0.03 -9.06
C ASP A 60 -1.85 0.52 -7.85
N ILE A 61 -2.76 1.48 -8.06
CA ILE A 61 -3.57 2.07 -6.98
C ILE A 61 -4.82 1.23 -6.76
N MET A 62 -5.64 0.98 -7.78
CA MET A 62 -6.95 0.33 -7.55
C MET A 62 -6.78 -1.14 -7.10
N ILE A 63 -5.86 -1.89 -7.73
CA ILE A 63 -5.63 -3.30 -7.38
C ILE A 63 -4.50 -3.43 -6.35
N GLY A 64 -3.34 -2.81 -6.60
CA GLY A 64 -2.16 -2.98 -5.75
C GLY A 64 -2.37 -2.51 -4.30
N VAL A 65 -3.02 -1.37 -4.09
CA VAL A 65 -3.31 -0.88 -2.72
C VAL A 65 -4.40 -1.72 -2.05
N ALA A 66 -5.38 -2.23 -2.81
CA ALA A 66 -6.38 -3.17 -2.31
C ALA A 66 -5.76 -4.49 -1.84
N VAL A 67 -4.70 -4.96 -2.51
CA VAL A 67 -3.94 -6.14 -2.06
C VAL A 67 -3.17 -5.85 -0.78
N ALA A 68 -2.63 -4.63 -0.61
CA ALA A 68 -1.96 -4.21 0.62
C ALA A 68 -2.93 -4.03 1.82
N ALA A 69 -4.25 -4.03 1.58
CA ALA A 69 -5.28 -3.93 2.61
C ALA A 69 -5.22 -5.06 3.67
N GLY A 70 -4.63 -6.20 3.33
CA GLY A 70 -4.51 -7.32 4.26
C GLY A 70 -3.86 -6.96 5.60
N ALA A 71 -2.95 -5.98 5.60
CA ALA A 71 -2.23 -5.55 6.80
C ALA A 71 -3.15 -5.08 7.93
N PHE A 72 -4.06 -4.14 7.64
CA PHE A 72 -4.98 -3.63 8.65
C PHE A 72 -6.07 -4.64 9.01
N ILE A 73 -6.43 -5.55 8.10
CA ILE A 73 -7.45 -6.57 8.37
C ILE A 73 -6.91 -7.53 9.42
N VAL A 74 -5.70 -8.06 9.23
CA VAL A 74 -5.07 -8.96 10.21
C VAL A 74 -4.76 -8.22 11.50
N ALA A 75 -4.21 -7.00 11.44
CA ALA A 75 -3.96 -6.20 12.63
C ALA A 75 -5.25 -5.91 13.41
N GLY A 76 -6.33 -5.55 12.71
CA GLY A 76 -7.65 -5.34 13.28
C GLY A 76 -8.22 -6.61 13.90
N SER A 77 -8.14 -7.75 13.21
CA SER A 77 -8.58 -9.05 13.72
C SER A 77 -7.84 -9.46 15.00
N VAL A 78 -6.53 -9.21 15.08
CA VAL A 78 -5.73 -9.56 16.27
C VAL A 78 -6.00 -8.59 17.42
N TYR A 79 -5.95 -7.28 17.18
CA TYR A 79 -5.99 -6.28 18.26
C TYR A 79 -7.40 -5.82 18.66
N LEU A 80 -8.33 -5.67 17.71
CA LEU A 80 -9.70 -5.24 18.00
C LEU A 80 -10.59 -6.44 18.34
N PHE A 81 -10.51 -7.50 17.54
CA PHE A 81 -11.35 -8.70 17.72
C PHE A 81 -10.70 -9.79 18.60
N ASN A 82 -9.48 -9.55 19.09
CA ASN A 82 -8.74 -10.45 19.99
C ASN A 82 -8.56 -11.88 19.43
N ILE A 83 -8.45 -12.02 18.10
CA ILE A 83 -8.27 -13.31 17.42
C ILE A 83 -6.79 -13.71 17.50
N LYS A 84 -6.42 -14.38 18.59
CA LYS A 84 -5.02 -14.77 18.89
C LYS A 84 -4.41 -15.75 17.88
N SER A 85 -5.22 -16.48 17.11
CA SER A 85 -4.73 -17.42 16.09
C SER A 85 -3.97 -16.72 14.96
N LEU A 86 -4.23 -15.44 14.70
CA LEU A 86 -3.56 -14.65 13.65
C LEU A 86 -2.30 -13.93 14.15
N TYR A 87 -1.98 -14.02 15.45
CA TYR A 87 -0.77 -13.41 16.02
C TYR A 87 0.55 -13.84 15.34
N PRO A 88 0.73 -15.11 14.92
CA PRO A 88 1.96 -15.53 14.24
C PRO A 88 2.19 -14.85 12.88
N ILE A 89 1.10 -14.51 12.16
CA ILE A 89 1.17 -13.88 10.84
C ILE A 89 1.14 -12.35 10.90
N LEU A 90 0.80 -11.76 12.05
CA LEU A 90 0.68 -10.31 12.21
C LEU A 90 1.95 -9.56 11.76
N LYS A 91 3.13 -9.93 12.28
CA LYS A 91 4.40 -9.27 11.97
C LYS A 91 4.76 -9.30 10.48
N PRO A 92 4.75 -10.48 9.80
CA PRO A 92 5.03 -10.51 8.36
C PRO A 92 3.96 -9.76 7.56
N THR A 93 2.69 -9.83 7.95
CA THR A 93 1.60 -9.10 7.29
C THR A 93 1.74 -7.58 7.38
N VAL A 94 2.09 -7.02 8.54
CA VAL A 94 2.35 -5.58 8.71
C VAL A 94 3.56 -5.14 7.87
N LEU A 95 4.63 -5.95 7.83
CA LEU A 95 5.79 -5.68 6.97
C LEU A 95 5.42 -5.69 5.48
N THR A 96 4.63 -6.68 5.04
CA THR A 96 4.14 -6.75 3.66
C THR A 96 3.28 -5.53 3.33
N GLY A 97 2.41 -5.09 4.25
CA GLY A 97 1.62 -3.86 4.10
C GLY A 97 2.48 -2.62 3.96
N LEU A 98 3.50 -2.46 4.80
CA LEU A 98 4.45 -1.35 4.74
C LEU A 98 5.19 -1.31 3.40
N ILE A 99 5.71 -2.45 2.94
CA ILE A 99 6.39 -2.54 1.64
C ILE A 99 5.41 -2.23 0.51
N GLY A 100 4.20 -2.79 0.55
CA GLY A 100 3.16 -2.55 -0.45
C GLY A 100 2.79 -1.07 -0.55
N TYR A 101 2.61 -0.39 0.58
CA TYR A 101 2.30 1.05 0.60
C TYR A 101 3.48 1.93 0.19
N ILE A 102 4.72 1.56 0.50
CA ILE A 102 5.91 2.27 -0.01
C ILE A 102 5.99 2.12 -1.54
N LEU A 103 5.72 0.93 -2.06
CA LEU A 103 5.69 0.69 -3.51
C LEU A 103 4.58 1.52 -4.17
N ALA A 104 3.36 1.51 -3.62
CA ALA A 104 2.24 2.30 -4.12
C ALA A 104 2.51 3.81 -4.07
N ALA A 105 3.14 4.31 -2.99
CA ALA A 105 3.55 5.71 -2.92
C ALA A 105 4.61 6.05 -3.98
N THR A 106 5.55 5.13 -4.22
CA THR A 106 6.59 5.30 -5.24
C THR A 106 6.00 5.30 -6.65
N THR A 107 5.09 4.38 -6.97
CA THR A 107 4.41 4.34 -8.28
C THR A 107 3.54 5.58 -8.47
N LEU A 108 2.83 6.04 -7.45
CA LEU A 108 2.06 7.28 -7.51
C LEU A 108 2.93 8.50 -7.86
N LEU A 109 4.15 8.61 -7.32
CA LEU A 109 5.10 9.68 -7.71
C LEU A 109 5.54 9.56 -9.18
N VAL A 110 5.57 8.33 -9.70
CA VAL A 110 5.83 8.04 -11.12
C VAL A 110 4.58 8.27 -11.99
N ASP A 111 3.38 8.35 -11.42
CA ASP A 111 2.16 8.68 -12.17
C ASP A 111 1.89 10.19 -12.21
N LEU A 112 2.25 10.91 -11.15
CA LEU A 112 2.09 12.35 -11.05
C LEU A 112 2.91 13.10 -12.10
N GLY A 113 2.26 13.89 -12.95
CA GLY A 113 2.96 14.69 -13.97
C GLY A 113 3.99 15.67 -13.39
N PHE A 114 3.73 16.22 -12.19
CA PHE A 114 4.64 17.08 -11.44
C PHE A 114 4.80 16.58 -10.00
N PRO A 115 5.64 15.56 -9.75
CA PRO A 115 5.79 14.96 -8.41
C PRO A 115 6.33 15.98 -7.40
N ASN A 116 7.13 16.94 -7.85
CA ASN A 116 7.71 18.01 -7.02
C ASN A 116 6.66 18.89 -6.33
N ARG A 117 5.40 18.89 -6.82
CA ARG A 117 4.31 19.69 -6.25
C ARG A 117 3.47 18.92 -5.23
N ILE A 118 3.78 17.66 -4.93
CA ILE A 118 2.98 16.84 -4.00
C ILE A 118 2.84 17.47 -2.61
N TRP A 119 3.85 18.23 -2.16
CA TRP A 119 3.80 18.96 -0.89
C TRP A 119 2.70 20.03 -0.83
N HIS A 120 2.20 20.51 -1.98
CA HIS A 120 1.08 21.45 -1.98
C HIS A 120 -0.17 20.84 -1.35
N LEU A 121 -0.34 19.52 -1.43
CA LEU A 121 -1.44 18.80 -0.78
C LEU A 121 -1.43 18.98 0.74
N LEU A 122 -0.25 19.15 1.35
CA LEU A 122 -0.08 19.32 2.79
C LEU A 122 -0.41 20.72 3.27
N ILE A 123 -0.33 21.74 2.41
CA ILE A 123 -0.49 23.16 2.79
C ILE A 123 -1.78 23.75 2.21
N TYR A 124 -2.10 23.45 0.96
CA TYR A 124 -3.24 23.99 0.23
C TYR A 124 -4.37 22.96 0.15
N TRP A 125 -5.20 22.95 1.19
CA TRP A 125 -6.23 21.91 1.35
C TRP A 125 -7.46 22.20 0.46
N ASN A 126 -7.94 21.17 -0.22
CA ASN A 126 -9.22 21.20 -0.94
C ASN A 126 -10.11 20.07 -0.45
N VAL A 127 -10.84 20.32 0.63
CA VAL A 127 -11.70 19.33 1.32
C VAL A 127 -12.87 18.82 0.47
N HIS A 128 -13.21 19.49 -0.64
CA HIS A 128 -14.26 19.03 -1.55
C HIS A 128 -13.78 18.01 -2.58
N SER A 129 -12.46 17.79 -2.67
CA SER A 129 -11.88 16.83 -3.61
C SER A 129 -11.69 15.46 -2.96
N PRO A 130 -12.24 14.37 -3.52
CA PRO A 130 -11.94 13.03 -3.00
C PRO A 130 -10.45 12.67 -3.15
N LEU A 131 -9.73 13.25 -4.11
CA LEU A 131 -8.27 13.08 -4.24
C LEU A 131 -7.51 13.65 -3.04
N PHE A 132 -8.04 14.73 -2.44
CA PHE A 132 -7.44 15.31 -1.25
C PHE A 132 -7.51 14.35 -0.07
N GLU A 133 -8.71 13.78 0.17
CA GLU A 133 -8.92 12.78 1.21
C GLU A 133 -8.04 11.54 0.97
N ILE A 134 -8.02 11.00 -0.25
CA ILE A 134 -7.18 9.84 -0.61
C ILE A 134 -5.71 10.10 -0.31
N GLY A 135 -5.18 11.24 -0.74
CA GLY A 135 -3.77 11.56 -0.52
C GLY A 135 -3.42 11.71 0.97
N TRP A 136 -4.27 12.36 1.75
CA TRP A 136 -4.10 12.46 3.21
C TRP A 136 -4.19 11.10 3.89
N CYS A 137 -5.15 10.26 3.50
CA CYS A 137 -5.27 8.90 4.02
C CYS A 137 -4.01 8.09 3.73
N VAL A 138 -3.45 8.14 2.52
CA VAL A 138 -2.22 7.40 2.18
C VAL A 138 -1.03 7.90 3.02
N MET A 139 -0.86 9.21 3.17
CA MET A 139 0.26 9.78 3.95
C MET A 139 0.17 9.42 5.44
N LEU A 140 -1.03 9.59 6.03
CA LEU A 140 -1.26 9.24 7.43
C LEU A 140 -1.15 7.72 7.64
N TYR A 141 -1.70 6.91 6.74
CA TYR A 141 -1.66 5.46 6.86
C TYR A 141 -0.25 4.91 6.72
N LEU A 142 0.56 5.44 5.79
CA LEU A 142 1.98 5.08 5.69
C LEU A 142 2.72 5.42 7.00
N THR A 143 2.38 6.54 7.63
CA THR A 143 2.92 6.93 8.94
C THR A 143 2.50 5.94 10.03
N VAL A 144 1.22 5.54 10.08
CA VAL A 144 0.71 4.54 11.03
C VAL A 144 1.41 3.20 10.84
N LEU A 145 1.54 2.70 9.59
CA LEU A 145 2.26 1.46 9.30
C LEU A 145 3.73 1.53 9.72
N ALA A 146 4.40 2.66 9.48
CA ALA A 146 5.78 2.85 9.91
C ALA A 146 5.89 2.82 11.45
N LEU A 147 4.94 3.44 12.15
CA LEU A 147 4.87 3.40 13.62
C LEU A 147 4.53 2.01 14.14
N GLU A 148 3.66 1.26 13.48
CA GLU A 148 3.30 -0.12 13.83
C GLU A 148 4.48 -1.08 13.60
N PHE A 149 5.31 -0.83 12.60
CA PHE A 149 6.54 -1.58 12.34
C PHE A 149 7.70 -1.19 13.27
N SER A 150 7.70 0.02 13.82
CA SER A 150 8.78 0.55 14.66
C SER A 150 9.18 -0.29 15.89
N PRO A 151 8.28 -1.01 16.60
CA PRO A 151 8.66 -1.87 17.72
C PRO A 151 9.65 -2.97 17.32
N ILE A 152 9.53 -3.49 16.09
CA ILE A 152 10.43 -4.52 15.57
C ILE A 152 11.85 -3.94 15.40
N VAL A 153 11.94 -2.70 14.92
CA VAL A 153 13.21 -1.98 14.77
C VAL A 153 13.81 -1.67 16.15
N PHE A 154 13.00 -1.20 17.11
CA PHE A 154 13.46 -0.91 18.47
C PHE A 154 13.87 -2.16 19.24
N GLU A 155 13.19 -3.30 19.04
CA GLU A 155 13.62 -4.61 19.56
C GLU A 155 15.00 -4.98 19.02
N ARG A 156 15.24 -4.78 17.72
CA ARG A 156 16.54 -5.06 17.09
C ARG A 156 17.67 -4.16 17.61
N LEU A 157 17.37 -2.89 17.87
CA LEU A 157 18.31 -1.90 18.41
C LEU A 157 18.45 -1.94 19.95
N SER A 158 17.72 -2.83 20.63
CA SER A 158 17.69 -2.97 22.10
C SER A 158 17.25 -1.70 22.85
N TRP A 159 16.44 -0.84 22.23
CA TRP A 159 15.95 0.40 22.82
C TRP A 159 14.69 0.17 23.68
N LYS A 160 14.86 0.07 25.00
CA LYS A 160 13.77 -0.32 25.93
C LYS A 160 12.71 0.76 26.16
N VAL A 161 13.11 2.03 26.22
CA VAL A 161 12.21 3.17 26.49
C VAL A 161 11.21 3.39 25.36
N PRO A 162 11.64 3.60 24.09
CA PRO A 162 10.69 3.78 22.99
C PRO A 162 9.86 2.53 22.71
N LEU A 163 10.41 1.33 22.96
CA LEU A 163 9.65 0.08 22.83
C LEU A 163 8.44 0.03 23.78
N LYS A 164 8.61 0.41 25.04
CA LYS A 164 7.50 0.45 26.02
C LYS A 164 6.43 1.44 25.60
N PHE A 165 6.85 2.61 25.11
CA PHE A 165 5.93 3.64 24.60
C PHE A 165 5.13 3.15 23.38
N MET A 166 5.82 2.59 22.37
CA MET A 166 5.15 2.10 21.16
C MET A 166 4.17 0.97 21.45
N ARG A 167 4.52 0.05 22.35
CA ARG A 167 3.60 -1.01 22.80
C ARG A 167 2.36 -0.47 23.51
N ALA A 168 2.48 0.64 24.24
CA ALA A 168 1.34 1.28 24.91
C ALA A 168 0.38 1.94 23.90
N ILE A 169 0.91 2.54 22.82
CA ILE A 169 0.10 3.22 21.81
C ILE A 169 -0.33 2.32 20.64
N THR A 170 0.04 1.04 20.64
CA THR A 170 -0.26 0.11 19.54
C THR A 170 -1.76 -0.01 19.28
N ILE A 171 -2.58 -0.16 20.33
CA ILE A 171 -4.04 -0.30 20.17
C ILE A 171 -4.65 0.96 19.53
N PRO A 172 -4.40 2.19 20.06
CA PRO A 172 -4.83 3.42 19.38
C PRO A 172 -4.35 3.52 17.92
N LEU A 173 -3.10 3.16 17.64
CA LEU A 173 -2.56 3.20 16.27
C LEU A 173 -3.31 2.26 15.33
N VAL A 174 -3.62 1.04 15.77
CA VAL A 174 -4.37 0.08 14.96
C VAL A 174 -5.79 0.57 14.71
N ILE A 175 -6.45 1.16 15.71
CA ILE A 175 -7.78 1.76 15.52
C ILE A 175 -7.73 2.87 14.46
N VAL A 176 -6.77 3.79 14.57
CA VAL A 176 -6.56 4.86 13.58
C VAL A 176 -6.26 4.27 12.20
N GLY A 177 -5.41 3.24 12.12
CA GLY A 177 -5.08 2.55 10.87
C GLY A 177 -6.29 1.91 10.20
N VAL A 178 -7.16 1.23 10.96
CA VAL A 178 -8.39 0.61 10.46
C VAL A 178 -9.37 1.69 9.96
N VAL A 179 -9.53 2.79 10.69
CA VAL A 179 -10.40 3.91 10.28
C VAL A 179 -9.87 4.55 8.99
N LEU A 180 -8.59 4.93 8.96
CA LEU A 180 -7.96 5.53 7.78
C LEU A 180 -8.03 4.62 6.56
N SER A 181 -7.85 3.31 6.74
CA SER A 181 -7.93 2.37 5.63
C SER A 181 -9.35 2.18 5.12
N THR A 182 -10.33 2.13 6.02
CA THR A 182 -11.75 2.07 5.63
C THR A 182 -12.15 3.31 4.84
N MET A 183 -11.73 4.49 5.30
CA MET A 183 -11.94 5.76 4.58
C MET A 183 -11.27 5.73 3.21
N HIS A 184 -9.98 5.38 3.16
CA HIS A 184 -9.21 5.34 1.91
C HIS A 184 -9.85 4.43 0.85
N GLN A 185 -10.15 3.18 1.21
CA GLN A 185 -10.73 2.21 0.27
C GLN A 185 -12.12 2.62 -0.21
N SER A 186 -12.94 3.20 0.68
CA SER A 186 -14.26 3.72 0.33
C SER A 186 -14.16 4.93 -0.61
N THR A 187 -13.28 5.89 -0.30
CA THR A 187 -13.12 7.12 -1.07
C THR A 187 -12.53 6.87 -2.46
N LEU A 188 -11.70 5.83 -2.65
CA LEU A 188 -11.32 5.36 -3.98
C LEU A 188 -12.56 5.02 -4.84
N GLY A 189 -13.57 4.37 -4.25
CA GLY A 189 -14.84 4.12 -4.93
C GLY A 189 -15.71 5.38 -5.11
N THR A 190 -15.64 6.34 -4.19
CA THR A 190 -16.29 7.67 -4.32
C THR A 190 -15.71 8.48 -5.47
N MET A 191 -14.41 8.36 -5.77
CA MET A 191 -13.84 9.00 -6.97
C MET A 191 -14.55 8.56 -8.25
N LEU A 192 -14.98 7.29 -8.31
CA LEU A 192 -15.67 6.77 -9.47
C LEU A 192 -17.09 7.32 -9.60
N THR A 193 -17.75 7.69 -8.50
CA THR A 193 -19.11 8.27 -8.58
C THR A 193 -19.11 9.66 -9.20
N ILE A 194 -18.04 10.44 -9.03
CA ILE A 194 -17.92 11.77 -9.65
C ILE A 194 -17.44 11.72 -11.11
N LEU A 195 -16.86 10.60 -11.53
CA LEU A 195 -16.31 10.37 -12.88
C LEU A 195 -17.35 9.74 -13.83
N VAL A 196 -18.62 10.11 -13.72
CA VAL A 196 -19.74 9.50 -14.47
C VAL A 196 -19.50 9.46 -15.98
N THR A 197 -18.91 10.52 -16.55
CA THR A 197 -18.65 10.61 -18.00
C THR A 197 -17.41 9.83 -18.47
N LYS A 198 -16.62 9.31 -17.53
CA LYS A 198 -15.37 8.57 -17.80
C LYS A 198 -15.50 7.08 -17.54
N ILE A 199 -16.62 6.64 -16.97
CA ILE A 199 -16.92 5.25 -16.65
C ILE A 199 -18.00 4.75 -17.61
N HIS A 200 -17.82 3.53 -18.12
CA HIS A 200 -18.82 2.92 -18.97
C HIS A 200 -20.10 2.64 -18.15
N PRO A 201 -21.31 2.93 -18.66
CA PRO A 201 -22.56 2.87 -17.87
C PRO A 201 -22.80 1.55 -17.13
N LEU A 202 -22.35 0.42 -17.69
CA LEU A 202 -22.44 -0.90 -17.05
C LEU A 202 -21.62 -1.06 -15.76
N PHE A 203 -20.58 -0.26 -15.55
CA PHE A 203 -19.74 -0.30 -14.35
C PHE A 203 -20.06 0.82 -13.35
N TYR A 204 -20.98 1.71 -13.69
CA TYR A 204 -21.39 2.80 -12.79
C TYR A 204 -22.43 2.31 -11.79
N SER A 205 -22.20 2.60 -10.51
CA SER A 205 -23.18 2.38 -9.45
C SER A 205 -22.97 3.40 -8.33
N PRO A 206 -24.03 3.96 -7.73
CA PRO A 206 -23.90 4.78 -6.53
C PRO A 206 -23.27 4.04 -5.33
N LEU A 207 -23.29 2.70 -5.37
CA LEU A 207 -22.74 1.84 -4.33
C LEU A 207 -21.26 1.48 -4.55
N THR A 208 -20.58 2.08 -5.53
CA THR A 208 -19.14 1.83 -5.77
C THR A 208 -18.24 2.01 -4.54
N PRO A 209 -18.46 2.96 -3.60
CA PRO A 209 -17.64 3.05 -2.39
C PRO A 209 -17.67 1.77 -1.56
N ILE A 210 -18.85 1.16 -1.44
CA ILE A 210 -19.06 -0.07 -0.66
C ILE A 210 -18.43 -1.26 -1.39
N TYR A 211 -18.61 -1.36 -2.71
CA TYR A 211 -18.00 -2.44 -3.49
C TYR A 211 -16.47 -2.40 -3.44
N PHE A 212 -15.87 -1.21 -3.51
CA PHE A 212 -14.41 -1.05 -3.38
C PHE A 212 -13.91 -1.50 -2.01
N PHE A 213 -14.59 -1.12 -0.93
CA PHE A 213 -14.22 -1.58 0.41
C PHE A 213 -14.34 -3.11 0.55
N LEU A 214 -15.46 -3.72 0.15
CA LEU A 214 -15.67 -5.17 0.27
C LEU A 214 -14.68 -5.98 -0.58
N THR A 215 -14.37 -5.51 -1.78
CA THR A 215 -13.40 -6.16 -2.66
C THR A 215 -11.97 -5.98 -2.14
N ALA A 216 -11.62 -4.83 -1.56
CA ALA A 216 -10.35 -4.63 -0.88
C ALA A 216 -10.19 -5.56 0.33
N VAL A 217 -11.24 -5.76 1.13
CA VAL A 217 -11.22 -6.73 2.23
C VAL A 217 -10.96 -8.15 1.71
N SER A 218 -11.67 -8.54 0.65
CA SER A 218 -11.53 -9.86 0.04
C SER A 218 -10.14 -10.08 -0.55
N ALA A 219 -9.62 -9.10 -1.30
CA ALA A 219 -8.31 -9.14 -1.93
C ALA A 219 -7.17 -9.15 -0.90
N GLY A 220 -7.30 -8.33 0.15
CA GLY A 220 -6.32 -8.26 1.23
C GLY A 220 -6.19 -9.58 1.99
N ILE A 221 -7.31 -10.26 2.27
CA ILE A 221 -7.30 -11.60 2.88
C ILE A 221 -6.72 -12.64 1.93
N ALA A 222 -7.05 -12.59 0.64
CA ALA A 222 -6.58 -13.59 -0.33
C ALA A 222 -5.07 -13.53 -0.60
N MET A 223 -4.42 -12.39 -0.38
CA MET A 223 -2.97 -12.26 -0.57
C MET A 223 -2.14 -12.85 0.57
N ILE A 224 -2.69 -12.85 1.79
CA ILE A 224 -2.00 -13.29 3.02
C ILE A 224 -2.09 -14.81 3.15
#